data_AF-A0A0B2PT15-F1
#
_entry.id   AF-A0A0B2PT15-F1
#
_cell.length_a   1.000
_cell.length_b   1.000
_cell.length_c   1.000
_cell.angle_alpha   90.00
_cell.angle_beta   90.00
_cell.angle_gamma   90.00
#
_symmetry.space_group_name_H-M   'P 1'
#
loop_
_entity.id
_entity.type
_entity.pdbx_description
1 polymer ?
#
loop_
_entity_poly.entity_id
_entity_poly.type
_entity_poly.pdbx_seq_one_letter_code
_entity_poly.pdbx_strand_id
1 'polypeptide(L)'
;MEPAESRRPFCALLDVGLIRTTTGNHVFGALKGALDGGLDIPHSDKRFVGFYKEKKELDAEGIEALYKKVHAAIQADPTLKKSDKQPPKEHKRYNLKKLTYEDRKAKFISRVATLNSTADNNEDDE
;
A
#
# COMPACT_ATOMS: atom_id res chain seq x y z
N MET A 1 46.87 5.89 8.32
CA MET A 1 45.50 5.81 7.78
C MET A 1 44.63 6.58 8.74
N GLU A 2 44.38 7.85 8.45
CA GLU A 2 43.54 8.71 9.31
C GLU A 2 42.16 8.05 9.51
N PRO A 3 41.65 7.94 10.74
CA PRO A 3 40.30 7.45 10.96
C PRO A 3 39.33 8.47 10.37
N ALA A 4 38.52 8.05 9.40
CA ALA A 4 37.50 8.92 8.82
C ALA A 4 36.58 9.42 9.96
N GLU A 5 36.65 10.72 10.26
CA GLU A 5 35.99 11.39 11.38
C GLU A 5 34.46 11.34 11.34
N SER A 6 33.87 10.87 10.22
CA SER A 6 32.44 10.75 10.02
C SER A 6 32.00 9.31 9.80
N ARG A 7 30.88 8.92 10.41
CA ARG A 7 30.23 7.62 10.17
C ARG A 7 29.91 7.47 8.68
N ARG A 8 30.22 6.29 8.12
CA ARG A 8 29.89 5.96 6.74
C ARG A 8 28.38 6.10 6.48
N PRO A 9 27.96 6.52 5.29
CA PRO A 9 26.54 6.58 4.93
C PRO A 9 25.92 5.19 5.04
N PHE A 10 24.61 5.15 5.31
CA PHE A 10 23.90 3.89 5.40
C PHE A 10 23.76 3.29 4.02
N CYS A 11 24.35 2.11 3.80
CA CYS A 11 24.24 1.40 2.54
C CYS A 11 22.90 0.65 2.47
N ALA A 12 22.19 0.78 1.34
CA ALA A 12 20.94 0.08 1.07
C ALA A 12 20.86 -0.41 -0.38
N LEU A 13 19.91 -1.29 -0.66
CA LEU A 13 19.59 -1.80 -2.00
C LEU A 13 18.16 -1.42 -2.36
N LEU A 14 17.91 -1.15 -3.64
CA LEU A 14 16.57 -0.89 -4.15
C LEU A 14 15.87 -2.21 -4.49
N ASP A 15 14.77 -2.51 -3.80
CA ASP A 15 13.83 -3.57 -4.18
C ASP A 15 12.66 -2.98 -4.99
N VAL A 16 12.49 -3.45 -6.22
CA VAL A 16 11.40 -3.04 -7.13
C VAL A 16 10.21 -4.01 -7.11
N GLY A 17 10.33 -5.13 -6.40
CA GLY A 17 9.35 -6.21 -6.40
C GLY A 17 9.08 -6.76 -7.80
N LEU A 18 7.80 -6.90 -8.14
CA LEU A 18 7.34 -7.43 -9.42
C LEU A 18 7.22 -6.36 -10.53
N ILE A 19 7.55 -5.10 -10.22
CA ILE A 19 7.37 -3.97 -11.13
C ILE A 19 8.49 -3.97 -12.18
N ARG A 20 8.15 -3.67 -13.44
CA ARG A 20 9.15 -3.55 -14.52
C ARG A 20 10.03 -2.30 -14.35
N THR A 21 11.34 -2.44 -14.58
CA THR A 21 12.35 -1.38 -14.46
C THR A 21 12.43 -0.47 -15.70
N THR A 22 11.32 0.19 -16.02
CA THR A 22 11.23 1.18 -17.11
C THR A 22 11.86 2.52 -16.72
N THR A 23 12.33 3.28 -17.72
CA THR A 23 12.87 4.64 -17.52
C THR A 23 11.75 5.59 -17.10
N GLY A 24 11.99 6.38 -16.06
CA GLY A 24 11.00 7.34 -15.55
C GLY A 24 9.90 6.73 -14.68
N ASN A 25 10.08 5.49 -14.21
CA ASN A 25 9.18 4.90 -13.21
C ASN A 25 9.34 5.63 -11.86
N HIS A 26 8.22 5.82 -11.13
CA HIS A 26 8.19 6.51 -9.83
C HIS A 26 9.09 5.86 -8.78
N VAL A 27 9.34 4.55 -8.87
CA VAL A 27 10.28 3.84 -7.99
C VAL A 27 11.68 4.46 -8.05
N PHE A 28 12.12 4.90 -9.23
CA PHE A 28 13.41 5.58 -9.38
C PHE A 28 13.38 7.04 -8.93
N GLY A 29 12.20 7.67 -8.87
CA GLY A 29 12.02 8.97 -8.22
C GLY A 29 12.23 8.88 -6.70
N ALA A 30 11.66 7.85 -6.06
CA ALA A 30 11.90 7.57 -4.64
C ALA A 30 13.37 7.23 -4.36
N LEU A 31 14.01 6.45 -5.25
CA LEU A 31 15.46 6.19 -5.19
C LEU A 31 16.26 7.50 -5.19
N LYS A 32 15.97 8.42 -6.12
CA LYS A 32 16.67 9.71 -6.20
C LYS A 32 16.49 10.54 -4.93
N GLY A 33 15.26 10.60 -4.40
CA GLY A 33 14.99 11.26 -3.12
C GLY A 33 15.74 10.65 -1.94
N ALA A 34 15.88 9.32 -1.89
CA ALA A 34 16.65 8.65 -0.83
C ALA A 34 18.16 8.93 -0.92
N LEU A 35 18.70 8.98 -2.14
CA LEU A 35 20.09 9.37 -2.39
C LEU A 35 20.35 10.83 -1.97
N ASP A 36 19.46 11.75 -2.35
CA ASP A 36 19.53 13.15 -1.95
C ASP A 36 19.31 13.34 -0.43
N GLY A 37 18.65 12.38 0.22
CA GLY A 37 18.52 12.27 1.67
C GLY A 37 19.74 11.66 2.39
N GLY A 38 20.80 11.28 1.67
CA GLY A 38 22.06 10.79 2.24
C GLY A 38 22.17 9.26 2.40
N LEU A 39 21.25 8.50 1.79
CA LEU A 39 21.35 7.04 1.73
C LEU A 39 22.30 6.62 0.60
N ASP A 40 23.16 5.64 0.84
CA ASP A 40 24.08 5.12 -0.16
C ASP A 40 23.47 3.89 -0.86
N ILE A 41 22.91 4.09 -2.05
CA ILE A 41 22.32 3.01 -2.85
C ILE A 41 23.06 2.89 -4.19
N PRO A 42 23.60 1.71 -4.55
CA PRO A 42 24.19 1.48 -5.86
C PRO A 42 23.16 1.67 -6.99
N HIS A 43 23.41 2.59 -7.92
CA HIS A 43 22.45 2.94 -8.98
C HIS A 43 23.12 3.38 -10.30
N SER A 44 22.30 3.56 -11.33
CA SER A 44 22.69 4.13 -12.63
C SER A 44 21.67 5.17 -13.07
N ASP A 45 22.14 6.29 -13.60
CA ASP A 45 21.28 7.43 -14.00
C ASP A 45 20.33 7.12 -15.17
N LYS A 46 20.58 6.00 -15.87
CA LYS A 46 19.83 5.58 -17.05
C LYS A 46 18.35 5.31 -16.81
N ARG A 47 17.89 5.26 -15.56
CA ARG A 47 16.50 4.94 -15.20
C ARG A 47 15.72 6.12 -14.60
N PHE A 48 16.39 7.25 -14.32
CA PHE A 48 15.73 8.43 -13.80
C PHE A 48 14.78 9.07 -14.82
N VAL A 49 13.78 9.77 -14.30
CA VAL A 49 12.81 10.55 -15.10
C VAL A 49 13.58 11.64 -15.83
N GLY A 50 13.25 11.88 -17.11
CA GLY A 50 13.93 12.88 -17.94
C GLY A 50 15.21 12.38 -18.62
N PHE A 51 15.69 11.16 -18.34
CA PHE A 51 16.87 10.63 -19.02
C PHE A 51 16.55 10.28 -20.49
N TYR A 52 16.97 11.15 -21.41
CA TYR A 52 16.93 10.88 -22.84
C TYR A 52 18.18 10.09 -23.26
N LYS A 53 18.00 8.88 -23.81
CA LYS A 53 19.11 8.01 -24.25
C LYS A 53 20.07 8.69 -25.23
N GLU A 54 19.57 9.65 -26.00
CA GLU A 54 20.31 10.37 -27.04
C GLU A 54 21.00 11.64 -26.50
N LYS A 55 20.33 12.40 -25.62
CA LYS A 55 20.82 13.70 -25.14
C LYS A 55 21.54 13.64 -23.77
N LYS A 56 21.37 12.56 -22.99
CA LYS A 56 21.96 12.37 -21.64
C LYS A 56 21.73 13.55 -20.67
N GLU A 57 20.66 14.32 -20.85
CA GLU A 57 20.35 15.51 -20.05
C GLU A 57 18.94 15.41 -19.43
N LEU A 58 18.72 16.12 -18.31
CA LEU A 58 17.48 16.16 -17.53
C LEU A 58 16.88 17.57 -17.60
N ASP A 59 15.57 17.69 -17.84
CA ASP A 59 14.82 18.97 -17.89
C ASP A 59 13.77 19.04 -16.76
N ALA A 60 13.59 20.19 -16.11
CA ALA A 60 13.01 20.28 -14.74
C ALA A 60 12.20 21.55 -14.38
N GLU A 61 11.67 22.31 -15.33
CA GLU A 61 11.10 23.63 -15.03
C GLU A 61 9.56 23.62 -14.95
N GLY A 62 8.98 23.67 -13.74
CA GLY A 62 7.53 23.90 -13.56
C GLY A 62 6.93 23.58 -12.19
N ILE A 63 7.40 22.53 -11.50
CA ILE A 63 6.89 22.13 -10.16
C ILE A 63 7.95 22.39 -9.05
N GLU A 64 9.07 22.99 -9.43
CA GLU A 64 10.28 23.11 -8.63
C GLU A 64 10.04 23.84 -7.30
N ALA A 65 9.26 24.93 -7.30
CA ALA A 65 9.02 25.75 -6.11
C ALA A 65 8.22 25.01 -5.01
N LEU A 66 7.21 24.22 -5.39
CA LEU A 66 6.43 23.41 -4.44
C LEU A 66 7.29 22.31 -3.83
N TYR A 67 8.04 21.57 -4.67
CA TYR A 67 8.92 20.50 -4.20
C TYR A 67 10.04 21.01 -3.30
N LYS A 68 10.67 22.16 -3.62
CA LYS A 68 11.69 22.80 -2.75
C LYS A 68 11.13 23.09 -1.35
N LYS A 69 9.93 23.66 -1.27
CA LYS A 69 9.26 23.95 0.02
C LYS A 69 8.96 22.68 0.82
N VAL A 70 8.42 21.65 0.14
CA VAL A 70 8.11 20.36 0.77
C VAL A 70 9.37 19.67 1.27
N HIS A 71 10.45 19.65 0.48
CA HIS A 71 11.73 19.04 0.87
C HIS A 71 12.33 19.73 2.10
N ALA A 72 12.32 21.07 2.14
CA ALA A 72 12.80 21.82 3.31
C ALA A 72 12.01 21.48 4.58
N ALA A 73 10.68 21.32 4.48
CA ALA A 73 9.85 20.94 5.63
C ALA A 73 10.13 19.52 6.14
N ILE A 74 10.33 18.55 5.23
CA ILE A 74 10.65 17.15 5.60
C ILE A 74 12.05 17.05 6.22
N GLN A 75 13.02 17.82 5.72
CA GLN A 75 14.38 17.86 6.28
C GLN A 75 14.41 18.46 7.69
N ALA A 76 13.58 19.46 7.97
CA ALA A 76 13.48 20.08 9.29
C ALA A 76 12.87 19.12 10.33
N ASP A 77 11.74 18.48 9.99
CA ASP A 77 11.00 17.61 10.91
C ASP A 77 10.73 16.21 10.28
N PRO A 78 11.68 15.27 10.37
CA PRO A 78 11.54 13.93 9.79
C PRO A 78 10.63 12.98 10.62
N THR A 79 9.99 13.48 11.68
CA THR A 79 9.18 12.65 12.58
C THR A 79 7.84 12.28 11.95
N LEU A 80 7.52 10.97 11.93
CA LEU A 80 6.21 10.49 11.48
C LEU A 80 5.11 10.87 12.50
N LYS A 81 4.21 11.77 12.11
CA LYS A 81 2.99 12.06 12.87
C LYS A 81 2.03 10.87 12.76
N LYS A 82 1.91 10.08 13.82
CA LYS A 82 0.91 9.01 13.91
C LYS A 82 -0.48 9.63 14.04
N SER A 83 -1.51 8.95 13.53
CA SER A 83 -2.87 9.45 13.69
C SER A 83 -3.36 9.23 15.12
N ASP A 84 -3.90 10.27 15.75
CA ASP A 84 -4.56 10.19 17.06
C ASP A 84 -5.97 9.58 16.99
N LYS A 85 -6.21 8.71 15.99
CA LYS A 85 -7.48 8.02 15.83
C LYS A 85 -7.69 7.14 17.05
N GLN A 86 -8.65 7.53 17.89
CA GLN A 86 -9.08 6.72 19.01
C GLN A 86 -9.50 5.34 18.50
N PRO A 87 -9.08 4.25 19.17
CA PRO A 87 -9.56 2.93 18.82
C PRO A 87 -11.10 2.92 18.88
N PRO A 88 -11.79 2.26 17.94
CA PRO A 88 -13.24 2.16 17.98
C PRO A 88 -13.68 1.62 19.34
N LYS A 89 -14.62 2.31 20.01
CA LYS A 89 -15.15 1.89 21.31
C LYS A 89 -15.74 0.48 21.27
N GLU A 90 -16.33 0.11 20.13
CA GLU A 90 -16.83 -1.22 19.86
C GLU A 90 -16.37 -1.67 18.46
N HIS A 91 -15.88 -2.91 18.35
CA HIS A 91 -15.53 -3.50 17.07
C HIS A 91 -16.79 -3.93 16.33
N LYS A 92 -17.19 -3.16 15.31
CA LYS A 92 -18.28 -3.55 14.42
C LYS A 92 -17.90 -4.82 13.65
N ARG A 93 -18.72 -5.85 13.78
CA ARG A 93 -18.56 -7.10 13.02
C ARG A 93 -19.29 -6.98 11.68
N TYR A 94 -18.52 -6.88 10.59
CA TYR A 94 -19.08 -6.72 9.23
C TYR A 94 -19.60 -8.04 8.63
N ASN A 95 -19.03 -9.18 9.05
CA ASN A 95 -19.38 -10.49 8.51
C ASN A 95 -20.42 -11.19 9.38
N LEU A 96 -21.35 -11.92 8.76
CA LEU A 96 -22.37 -12.73 9.45
C LEU A 96 -21.72 -13.78 10.38
N LYS A 97 -22.41 -14.14 11.46
CA LYS A 97 -21.93 -15.19 12.38
C LYS A 97 -22.03 -16.53 11.68
N LYS A 98 -20.96 -17.32 11.74
CA LYS A 98 -20.98 -18.68 11.21
C LYS A 98 -22.09 -19.43 11.94
N LEU A 99 -23.04 -19.94 11.17
CA LEU A 99 -24.19 -20.66 11.69
C LEU A 99 -23.71 -21.92 12.43
N THR A 100 -24.22 -22.15 13.63
CA THR A 100 -23.85 -23.34 14.38
C THR A 100 -24.45 -24.59 13.72
N TYR A 101 -24.02 -25.79 14.14
CA TYR A 101 -24.61 -27.03 13.62
C TYR A 101 -26.09 -27.15 14.01
N GLU A 102 -26.44 -26.76 15.24
CA GLU A 102 -27.81 -26.81 15.75
C GLU A 102 -28.73 -25.86 14.98
N ASP A 103 -28.28 -24.62 14.75
CA ASP A 103 -29.04 -23.66 13.95
C ASP A 103 -29.21 -24.12 12.48
N ARG A 104 -28.19 -24.81 11.93
CA ARG A 104 -28.27 -25.44 10.59
C ARG A 104 -29.30 -26.56 10.57
N LYS A 105 -29.32 -27.42 11.59
CA LYS A 105 -30.27 -28.53 11.73
C LYS A 105 -31.69 -28.01 11.93
N ALA A 106 -31.88 -26.99 12.75
CA ALA A 106 -33.19 -26.36 12.96
C ALA A 106 -33.73 -25.74 11.67
N LYS A 107 -32.90 -25.00 10.92
CA LYS A 107 -33.29 -24.45 9.59
C LYS A 107 -33.62 -25.54 8.57
N PHE A 108 -32.91 -26.67 8.62
CA PHE A 108 -33.21 -27.81 7.77
C PHE A 108 -34.57 -28.42 8.13
N ILE A 109 -34.83 -28.67 9.41
CA ILE A 109 -36.10 -29.21 9.89
C ILE A 109 -37.26 -28.27 9.56
N SER A 110 -37.12 -26.96 9.80
CA SER A 110 -38.16 -25.99 9.46
C SER A 110 -38.44 -25.99 7.96
N ARG A 111 -37.40 -26.10 7.13
CA ARG A 111 -37.54 -26.16 5.67
C ARG A 111 -38.25 -27.43 5.22
N VAL A 112 -37.91 -28.60 5.78
CA VAL A 112 -38.57 -29.86 5.44
C VAL A 112 -40.03 -29.83 5.88
N ALA A 113 -40.32 -29.36 7.10
CA ALA A 113 -41.69 -29.24 7.60
C ALA A 113 -42.54 -28.32 6.71
N THR A 114 -42.00 -27.15 6.31
CA THR A 114 -42.72 -26.27 5.38
C THR A 114 -43.00 -26.95 4.04
N LEU A 115 -42.02 -27.67 3.48
CA LEU A 115 -42.19 -28.36 2.20
C LEU A 115 -43.28 -29.44 2.27
N ASN A 116 -43.29 -30.23 3.32
CA ASN A 116 -44.31 -31.26 3.53
C ASN A 116 -45.69 -30.63 3.73
N SER A 117 -45.81 -29.55 4.51
CA SER A 117 -47.09 -28.86 4.67
C SER A 117 -47.57 -28.20 3.37
N THR A 118 -46.68 -27.65 2.54
CA THR A 118 -47.07 -27.10 1.23
C THR A 118 -47.46 -28.20 0.25
N ALA A 119 -46.91 -29.41 0.36
CA ALA A 119 -47.31 -30.52 -0.51
C ALA A 119 -48.76 -30.95 -0.19
N ASP A 120 -49.10 -31.12 1.09
CA ASP A 120 -50.48 -31.42 1.53
C ASP A 120 -51.47 -30.34 1.06
N ASN A 121 -51.15 -29.05 1.25
CA ASN A 121 -52.07 -27.97 0.88
C ASN A 121 -52.23 -27.76 -0.65
N ASN A 122 -51.39 -28.36 -1.50
CA ASN A 122 -51.54 -28.29 -2.96
C ASN A 122 -52.32 -29.48 -3.54
N GLU A 123 -52.67 -30.50 -2.73
CA GLU A 123 -53.49 -31.65 -3.15
C GLU A 123 -55.00 -31.41 -2.95
N ASP A 124 -55.40 -30.33 -2.26
CA ASP A 124 -56.80 -30.00 -1.95
C ASP A 124 -57.44 -28.97 -2.92
N ASP A 125 -56.69 -28.44 -3.90
CA ASP A 125 -57.14 -27.40 -4.88
C ASP A 125 -57.18 -27.93 -6.36
N GLU A 126 -57.43 -29.22 -6.58
CA GLU A 126 -57.88 -29.81 -7.88
C GLU A 126 -59.26 -30.48 -7.78
#